data_AF-X1CTW4-F1
#
_entry.id   AF-X1CTW4-F1
#
_cell.length_a   1.000
_cell.length_b   1.000
_cell.length_c   1.000
_cell.angle_alpha   90.00
_cell.angle_beta   90.00
_cell.angle_gamma   90.00
#
_symmetry.space_group_name_H-M   'P 1'
#
loop_
_entity.id
_entity.type
_entity.pdbx_description
1 polymer ?
#
loop_
_entity_poly.entity_id
_entity_poly.type
_entity_poly.pdbx_seq_one_letter_code
_entity_poly.pdbx_strand_id
1 'polypeptide(L)'
;IKSTDTDKTGSLIHSTSGVNATVELFLTGGSSPNLWHYVSPPVSGAIPSVFSGTLNILGFIEPDVVTNVFDGWTWFDGATANGVSGPSFSTLDVGKGYDIYYPTNQTRSFTGSLNAVNQNINLSYTNSDPLLGGYNLIGNPYPCNIDWSVIINDVGFDSNISKAIHFTRADVQVSWVNGVGNPGDVTSFIPPMQGFFVKTAANATINITSSAKTHTTHARYKSETIIPLVRLRLEDDNGKDETVVRFDNNATSSFDNNFDALKIMPKG
;
A
#
# COMPACT_ATOMS: atom_id res chain seq x y z
N ILE A 1 13.38 15.21 0.13
CA ILE A 1 12.34 14.84 1.13
C ILE A 1 12.90 13.69 1.95
N LYS A 2 12.94 13.79 3.29
CA LYS A 2 13.65 12.83 4.13
C LYS A 2 12.72 12.06 5.05
N SER A 3 12.91 10.75 5.17
CA SER A 3 12.34 9.91 6.24
C SER A 3 13.49 9.52 7.16
N THR A 4 13.47 9.94 8.42
CA THR A 4 14.60 9.75 9.35
C THR A 4 14.42 8.57 10.30
N ASP A 5 13.19 8.12 10.47
CA ASP A 5 12.77 6.95 11.27
C ASP A 5 11.42 6.43 10.74
N THR A 6 10.82 5.43 11.40
CA THR A 6 9.51 4.85 11.02
C THR A 6 8.31 5.78 11.27
N ASP A 7 8.50 6.82 12.08
CA ASP A 7 7.44 7.69 12.61
C ASP A 7 7.44 9.08 11.94
N LYS A 8 8.56 9.46 11.32
CA LYS A 8 8.77 10.74 10.64
C LYS A 8 9.00 10.51 9.16
N THR A 9 7.91 10.56 8.40
CA THR A 9 7.93 10.61 6.93
C THR A 9 7.88 12.06 6.47
N GLY A 10 8.91 12.52 5.77
CA GLY A 10 8.84 13.79 5.04
C GLY A 10 7.83 13.68 3.90
N SER A 11 7.02 14.72 3.69
CA SER A 11 6.05 14.79 2.59
C SER A 11 6.22 16.06 1.76
N LEU A 12 5.89 15.98 0.47
CA LEU A 12 5.78 17.14 -0.43
C LEU A 12 4.55 16.98 -1.31
N ILE A 13 3.57 17.87 -1.14
CA ILE A 13 2.48 18.00 -2.10
C ILE A 13 2.93 19.00 -3.16
N HIS A 14 2.93 18.58 -4.42
CA HIS A 14 3.12 19.46 -5.57
C HIS A 14 2.26 18.99 -6.74
N SER A 15 1.91 19.93 -7.62
CA SER A 15 1.17 19.68 -8.87
C SER A 15 2.05 19.82 -10.11
N THR A 16 3.26 20.37 -9.98
CA THR A 16 4.20 20.56 -11.09
C THR A 16 4.83 19.25 -11.53
N SER A 17 4.67 18.86 -12.78
CA SER A 17 5.35 17.72 -13.39
C SER A 17 6.86 17.97 -13.56
N GLY A 18 7.67 16.91 -13.45
CA GLY A 18 9.11 17.00 -13.78
C GLY A 18 9.98 17.65 -12.69
N VAL A 19 9.47 17.81 -11.47
CA VAL A 19 10.27 18.30 -10.34
C VAL A 19 11.31 17.24 -9.99
N ASN A 20 12.58 17.50 -10.30
CA ASN A 20 13.67 16.59 -9.95
C ASN A 20 14.02 16.73 -8.47
N ALA A 21 13.96 15.63 -7.72
CA ALA A 21 14.28 15.62 -6.30
C ALA A 21 14.77 14.24 -5.83
N THR A 22 15.30 14.21 -4.61
CA THR A 22 15.60 12.98 -3.89
C THR A 22 14.59 12.77 -2.76
N VAL A 23 14.02 11.57 -2.69
CA VAL A 23 13.15 11.10 -1.60
C VAL A 23 13.86 9.96 -0.89
N GLU A 24 14.13 10.14 0.41
CA GLU A 24 14.77 9.12 1.25
C GLU A 24 13.70 8.28 1.96
N LEU A 25 13.89 6.97 1.87
CA LEU A 25 13.07 5.94 2.46
C LEU A 25 13.87 5.20 3.53
N PHE A 26 13.43 5.27 4.78
CA PHE A 26 13.93 4.42 5.85
C PHE A 26 13.14 3.10 5.91
N LEU A 27 13.84 1.97 5.91
CA LEU A 27 13.31 0.63 6.08
C LEU A 27 13.97 0.00 7.31
N THR A 28 13.15 -0.50 8.24
CA THR A 28 13.66 -1.32 9.34
C THR A 28 14.08 -2.68 8.80
N GLY A 29 15.16 -3.24 9.33
CA GLY A 29 15.56 -4.61 9.04
C GLY A 29 15.47 -5.49 10.26
N GLY A 30 15.55 -6.81 10.05
CA GLY A 30 15.56 -7.81 11.11
C GLY A 30 15.50 -9.22 10.53
N SER A 31 15.27 -10.21 11.38
CA SER A 31 15.31 -11.62 10.98
C SER A 31 13.93 -12.16 10.58
N SER A 32 13.92 -13.03 9.57
CA SER A 32 12.79 -13.90 9.20
C SER A 32 12.09 -14.49 10.45
N PRO A 33 10.74 -14.52 10.50
CA PRO A 33 9.83 -14.26 9.37
C PRO A 33 9.65 -12.77 9.02
N ASN A 34 10.34 -11.87 9.71
CA ASN A 34 9.85 -10.51 9.93
C ASN A 34 10.62 -9.44 9.14
N LEU A 35 9.85 -8.49 8.57
CA LEU A 35 10.27 -7.21 7.98
C LEU A 35 10.46 -7.12 6.44
N TRP A 36 9.62 -7.82 5.69
CA TRP A 36 9.34 -7.52 4.28
C TRP A 36 8.53 -6.22 4.11
N HIS A 37 9.00 -5.23 3.38
CA HIS A 37 8.32 -3.94 3.23
C HIS A 37 7.68 -3.79 1.87
N TYR A 38 6.36 -3.55 1.85
CA TYR A 38 5.70 -3.07 0.65
C TYR A 38 6.12 -1.64 0.32
N VAL A 39 6.80 -1.45 -0.80
CA VAL A 39 7.36 -0.19 -1.27
C VAL A 39 6.88 0.12 -2.69
N SER A 40 6.72 1.40 -3.00
CA SER A 40 6.38 1.91 -4.33
C SER A 40 7.25 3.11 -4.67
N PRO A 41 7.66 3.31 -5.94
CA PRO A 41 8.51 4.44 -6.30
C PRO A 41 7.72 5.77 -6.34
N PRO A 42 8.24 6.86 -5.75
CA PRO A 42 7.63 8.19 -5.81
C PRO A 42 8.07 8.99 -7.06
N VAL A 43 8.89 8.37 -7.91
CA VAL A 43 9.50 8.94 -9.10
C VAL A 43 9.27 8.01 -10.30
N SER A 44 9.27 8.58 -11.51
CA SER A 44 9.31 7.81 -12.74
C SER A 44 10.72 7.27 -13.02
N GLY A 45 10.81 6.06 -13.59
CA GLY A 45 12.09 5.50 -14.06
C GLY A 45 13.00 4.95 -12.96
N ALA A 46 12.46 4.69 -11.77
CA ALA A 46 13.19 3.97 -10.73
C ALA A 46 13.51 2.54 -11.18
N ILE A 47 14.62 1.99 -10.68
CA ILE A 47 15.10 0.64 -11.00
C ILE A 47 15.44 -0.12 -9.70
N PRO A 48 15.45 -1.47 -9.71
CA PRO A 48 15.71 -2.26 -8.51
C PRO A 48 17.02 -1.94 -7.77
N SER A 49 18.03 -1.39 -8.45
CA SER A 49 19.31 -1.02 -7.82
C SER A 49 19.20 0.09 -6.77
N VAL A 50 18.06 0.81 -6.67
CA VAL A 50 17.75 1.67 -5.51
C VAL A 50 17.83 0.86 -4.21
N PHE A 51 17.50 -0.43 -4.27
CA PHE A 51 17.59 -1.37 -3.16
C PHE A 51 18.88 -2.22 -3.21
N SER A 52 20.01 -1.63 -3.60
CA SER A 52 21.31 -2.33 -3.56
C SER A 52 21.64 -2.91 -2.18
N GLY A 53 22.46 -3.96 -2.15
CA GLY A 53 22.84 -4.65 -0.91
C GLY A 53 21.84 -5.72 -0.44
N THR A 54 20.80 -6.01 -1.22
CA THR A 54 19.93 -7.18 -1.04
C THR A 54 19.56 -7.73 -2.43
N LEU A 55 19.33 -9.04 -2.52
CA LEU A 55 18.63 -9.65 -3.64
C LEU A 55 17.14 -9.85 -3.32
N ASN A 56 16.73 -9.48 -2.11
CA ASN A 56 15.40 -9.77 -1.61
C ASN A 56 14.39 -8.70 -2.07
N ILE A 57 14.16 -8.64 -3.39
CA ILE A 57 13.24 -7.71 -4.05
C ILE A 57 12.23 -8.54 -4.85
N LEU A 58 10.97 -8.45 -4.45
CA LEU A 58 9.88 -9.21 -5.05
C LEU A 58 8.87 -8.26 -5.71
N GLY A 59 8.32 -8.72 -6.84
CA GLY A 59 7.10 -8.17 -7.43
C GLY A 59 5.96 -9.16 -7.26
N PHE A 60 4.72 -8.67 -7.33
CA PHE A 60 3.52 -9.51 -7.37
C PHE A 60 2.89 -9.46 -8.77
N ILE A 61 2.56 -10.63 -9.32
CA ILE A 61 1.96 -10.83 -10.64
C ILE A 61 0.71 -11.69 -10.45
N GLU A 62 -0.45 -11.04 -10.46
CA GLU A 62 -1.74 -11.73 -10.27
C GLU A 62 -2.00 -12.86 -11.30
N PRO A 63 -1.63 -12.69 -12.59
CA PRO A 63 -1.71 -13.79 -13.57
C PRO A 63 -0.98 -15.08 -13.20
N ASP A 64 0.04 -15.02 -12.35
CA ASP A 64 0.82 -16.18 -11.93
C ASP A 64 0.20 -16.89 -10.72
N VAL A 65 -0.88 -16.35 -10.14
CA VAL A 65 -1.60 -16.96 -9.00
C VAL A 65 -2.51 -18.08 -9.48
N VAL A 66 -1.98 -19.31 -9.48
CA VAL A 66 -2.70 -20.50 -9.98
C VAL A 66 -3.26 -21.36 -8.86
N THR A 67 -2.39 -21.81 -7.94
CA THR A 67 -2.76 -22.76 -6.87
C THR A 67 -2.72 -22.13 -5.49
N ASN A 68 -1.89 -21.10 -5.33
CA ASN A 68 -1.68 -20.39 -4.09
C ASN A 68 -1.36 -18.91 -4.39
N VAL A 69 -1.80 -17.99 -3.54
CA VAL A 69 -1.41 -16.57 -3.60
C VAL A 69 0.12 -16.39 -3.63
N PHE A 70 0.87 -17.33 -3.03
CA PHE A 70 2.34 -17.31 -3.08
C PHE A 70 2.95 -17.51 -4.46
N ASP A 71 2.20 -18.08 -5.42
CA ASP A 71 2.65 -18.30 -6.80
C ASP A 71 2.83 -16.97 -7.55
N GLY A 72 2.12 -15.92 -7.11
CA GLY A 72 2.20 -14.58 -7.72
C GLY A 72 3.47 -13.81 -7.40
N TRP A 73 4.31 -14.28 -6.47
CA TRP A 73 5.56 -13.60 -6.13
C TRP A 73 6.68 -13.97 -7.11
N THR A 74 7.36 -12.98 -7.68
CA THR A 74 8.54 -13.18 -8.54
C THR A 74 9.73 -12.37 -8.04
N TRP A 75 10.93 -12.94 -8.12
CA TRP A 75 12.17 -12.24 -7.84
C TRP A 75 12.52 -11.26 -8.96
N PHE A 76 13.07 -10.10 -8.61
CA PHE A 76 13.47 -9.09 -9.61
C PHE A 76 14.49 -9.60 -10.63
N ASP A 77 15.33 -10.56 -10.25
CA ASP A 77 16.36 -11.17 -11.10
C ASP A 77 15.87 -12.41 -11.86
N GLY A 78 14.59 -12.79 -11.69
CA GLY A 78 14.00 -13.96 -12.33
C GLY A 78 14.38 -15.29 -11.68
N ALA A 79 14.98 -15.26 -10.48
CA ALA A 79 15.15 -16.47 -9.69
C ALA A 79 13.79 -17.13 -9.39
N THR A 80 13.80 -18.42 -9.07
CA THR A 80 12.59 -19.15 -8.67
C THR A 80 12.15 -18.72 -7.26
N ALA A 81 10.90 -18.26 -7.13
CA ALA A 81 10.24 -18.00 -5.85
C ALA A 81 9.23 -19.11 -5.58
N ASN A 82 9.29 -19.76 -4.42
CA ASN A 82 8.33 -20.82 -4.03
C ASN A 82 8.14 -21.95 -5.07
N GLY A 83 9.18 -22.27 -5.85
CA GLY A 83 9.09 -23.29 -6.91
C GLY A 83 8.49 -22.79 -8.24
N VAL A 84 8.07 -21.53 -8.31
CA VAL A 84 7.58 -20.86 -9.53
C VAL A 84 8.67 -19.94 -10.08
N SER A 85 9.01 -20.10 -11.36
CA SER A 85 9.86 -19.14 -12.07
C SER A 85 8.94 -18.10 -12.70
N GLY A 86 9.16 -16.83 -12.36
CA GLY A 86 8.45 -15.69 -12.94
C GLY A 86 9.36 -14.82 -13.81
N PRO A 87 8.81 -13.87 -14.57
CA PRO A 87 9.62 -12.91 -15.30
C PRO A 87 10.44 -12.05 -14.34
N SER A 88 11.70 -11.79 -14.71
CA SER A 88 12.51 -10.75 -14.07
C SER A 88 11.98 -9.37 -14.43
N PHE A 89 12.31 -8.37 -13.62
CA PHE A 89 11.99 -6.97 -13.92
C PHE A 89 13.20 -6.07 -13.66
N SER A 90 13.44 -5.15 -14.59
CA SER A 90 14.55 -4.19 -14.54
C SER A 90 14.10 -2.77 -14.19
N THR A 91 12.79 -2.54 -14.06
CA THR A 91 12.17 -1.26 -13.70
C THR A 91 11.27 -1.40 -12.48
N LEU A 92 11.11 -0.29 -11.77
CA LEU A 92 10.08 -0.10 -10.75
C LEU A 92 9.03 0.84 -11.30
N ASP A 93 7.87 0.30 -11.62
CA ASP A 93 6.80 1.01 -12.32
C ASP A 93 6.03 1.93 -11.36
N VAL A 94 5.62 3.09 -11.87
CA VAL A 94 4.86 4.06 -11.08
C VAL A 94 3.52 3.47 -10.67
N GLY A 95 3.19 3.58 -9.38
CA GLY A 95 1.94 3.06 -8.82
C GLY A 95 1.95 1.55 -8.55
N LYS A 96 2.98 0.81 -8.99
CA LYS A 96 3.16 -0.59 -8.61
C LYS A 96 3.80 -0.70 -7.23
N GLY A 97 3.41 -1.71 -6.46
CA GLY A 97 4.07 -2.06 -5.21
C GLY A 97 5.02 -3.24 -5.39
N TYR A 98 6.04 -3.27 -4.55
CA TYR A 98 7.11 -4.26 -4.50
C TYR A 98 7.35 -4.65 -3.05
N ASP A 99 7.86 -5.85 -2.80
CA ASP A 99 8.17 -6.30 -1.45
C ASP A 99 9.68 -6.43 -1.24
N ILE A 100 10.21 -5.75 -0.21
CA ILE A 100 11.64 -5.54 -0.02
C ILE A 100 12.06 -5.99 1.36
N TYR A 101 13.09 -6.83 1.44
CA TYR A 101 13.65 -7.26 2.72
C TYR A 101 15.12 -6.87 2.88
N TYR A 102 15.43 -6.41 4.09
CA TYR A 102 16.79 -6.22 4.59
C TYR A 102 16.96 -6.84 5.98
N PRO A 103 18.13 -7.46 6.25
CA PRO A 103 18.43 -8.00 7.57
C PRO A 103 18.76 -6.92 8.62
N THR A 104 19.05 -5.70 8.19
CA THR A 104 19.40 -4.55 9.05
C THR A 104 18.73 -3.29 8.53
N ASN A 105 18.57 -2.28 9.38
CA ASN A 105 17.98 -1.00 8.98
C ASN A 105 18.72 -0.40 7.79
N GLN A 106 17.98 0.13 6.82
CA GLN A 106 18.52 0.77 5.63
C GLN A 106 17.82 2.08 5.33
N THR A 107 18.57 3.05 4.81
CA THR A 107 18.01 4.23 4.17
C THR A 107 18.29 4.16 2.68
N ARG A 108 17.26 4.27 1.85
CA ARG A 108 17.32 4.20 0.38
C ARG A 108 16.85 5.51 -0.23
N SER A 109 17.36 5.85 -1.40
CA SER A 109 17.10 7.14 -2.02
C SER A 109 16.55 6.96 -3.42
N PHE A 110 15.32 7.40 -3.63
CA PHE A 110 14.75 7.57 -4.96
C PHE A 110 15.15 8.95 -5.48
N THR A 111 15.86 9.01 -6.60
CA THR A 111 16.23 10.28 -7.23
C THR A 111 15.67 10.32 -8.64
N GLY A 112 14.96 11.39 -8.98
CA GLY A 112 14.36 11.57 -10.29
C GLY A 112 13.21 12.56 -10.28
N SER A 113 12.45 12.57 -11.37
CA SER A 113 11.25 13.39 -11.50
C SER A 113 10.15 12.83 -10.59
N LEU A 114 9.72 13.63 -9.62
CA LEU A 114 8.63 13.30 -8.71
C LEU A 114 7.30 13.19 -9.45
N ASN A 115 6.52 12.17 -9.12
CA ASN A 115 5.18 11.99 -9.64
C ASN A 115 4.24 13.03 -9.01
N ALA A 116 3.49 13.75 -9.86
CA ALA A 116 2.66 14.88 -9.43
C ALA A 116 1.23 14.86 -9.97
N VAL A 117 0.95 14.06 -11.00
CA VAL A 117 -0.34 14.05 -11.69
C VAL A 117 -1.05 12.72 -11.45
N ASN A 118 -2.36 12.67 -11.74
CA ASN A 118 -3.18 11.47 -11.68
C ASN A 118 -2.45 10.26 -12.29
N GLN A 119 -2.50 9.12 -11.60
CA GLN A 119 -1.86 7.88 -12.05
C GLN A 119 -2.93 6.82 -12.28
N ASN A 120 -3.04 6.35 -13.51
CA ASN A 120 -3.89 5.22 -13.86
C ASN A 120 -3.09 3.93 -13.72
N ILE A 121 -3.58 2.99 -12.93
CA ILE A 121 -2.95 1.70 -12.68
C ILE A 121 -3.92 0.60 -13.13
N ASN A 122 -3.45 -0.28 -13.99
CA ASN A 122 -4.24 -1.44 -14.43
C ASN A 122 -4.18 -2.54 -13.37
N LEU A 123 -5.35 -3.06 -13.02
CA LEU A 123 -5.53 -4.18 -12.12
C LEU A 123 -5.90 -5.42 -12.93
N SER A 124 -5.25 -6.53 -12.63
CA SER A 124 -5.50 -7.82 -13.28
C SER A 124 -6.45 -8.68 -12.45
N TYR A 125 -7.25 -9.46 -13.17
CA TYR A 125 -8.09 -10.51 -12.63
C TYR A 125 -8.11 -11.67 -13.62
N THR A 126 -7.32 -12.71 -13.34
CA THR A 126 -7.25 -13.90 -14.19
C THR A 126 -7.74 -15.15 -13.49
N ASN A 127 -7.67 -15.21 -12.16
CA ASN A 127 -8.17 -16.32 -11.37
C ASN A 127 -9.57 -16.01 -10.85
N SER A 128 -10.55 -16.88 -11.14
CA SER A 128 -11.93 -16.66 -10.67
C SER A 128 -12.19 -17.11 -9.24
N ASP A 129 -11.26 -17.83 -8.61
CA ASP A 129 -11.37 -18.25 -7.21
C ASP A 129 -11.28 -17.01 -6.29
N PRO A 130 -12.33 -16.70 -5.51
CA PRO A 130 -12.34 -15.52 -4.64
C PRO A 130 -11.22 -15.50 -3.58
N LEU A 131 -10.63 -16.66 -3.24
CA LEU A 131 -9.52 -16.77 -2.29
C LEU A 131 -8.16 -16.50 -2.93
N LEU A 132 -8.06 -16.61 -4.27
CA LEU A 132 -6.78 -16.53 -4.99
C LEU A 132 -6.72 -15.32 -5.92
N GLY A 133 -7.81 -15.01 -6.62
CA GLY A 133 -7.80 -14.07 -7.74
C GLY A 133 -8.04 -12.62 -7.38
N GLY A 134 -7.53 -11.75 -8.25
CA GLY A 134 -7.80 -10.32 -8.26
C GLY A 134 -6.95 -9.48 -7.31
N TYR A 135 -6.02 -10.07 -6.55
CA TYR A 135 -5.11 -9.31 -5.70
C TYR A 135 -4.04 -8.62 -6.54
N ASN A 136 -3.91 -7.32 -6.38
CA ASN A 136 -2.94 -6.50 -7.07
C ASN A 136 -2.11 -5.71 -6.06
N LEU A 137 -0.79 -5.87 -6.10
CA LEU A 137 0.12 -5.08 -5.28
C LEU A 137 0.39 -3.74 -5.97
N ILE A 138 -0.28 -2.70 -5.50
CA ILE A 138 -0.10 -1.33 -5.96
C ILE A 138 0.58 -0.51 -4.86
N GLY A 139 0.76 0.78 -5.08
CA GLY A 139 1.29 1.64 -4.05
C GLY A 139 1.06 3.11 -4.30
N ASN A 140 1.38 3.90 -3.28
CA ASN A 140 1.29 5.35 -3.36
C ASN A 140 2.39 5.88 -4.29
N PRO A 141 2.02 6.44 -5.47
CA PRO A 141 2.98 6.92 -6.44
C PRO A 141 3.58 8.28 -6.06
N TYR A 142 3.04 8.97 -5.05
CA TYR A 142 3.37 10.35 -4.73
C TYR A 142 4.39 10.47 -3.59
N PRO A 143 5.15 11.57 -3.55
CA PRO A 143 6.07 11.88 -2.45
C PRO A 143 5.36 12.47 -1.21
N CYS A 144 4.07 12.21 -1.04
CA CYS A 144 3.26 12.62 0.10
C CYS A 144 2.24 11.54 0.44
N ASN A 145 1.52 11.69 1.54
CA ASN A 145 0.44 10.76 1.87
C ASN A 145 -0.71 10.89 0.87
N ILE A 146 -1.45 9.80 0.68
CA ILE A 146 -2.76 9.83 0.03
C ILE A 146 -3.84 9.36 0.98
N ASP A 147 -5.04 9.89 0.81
CA ASP A 147 -6.23 9.42 1.50
C ASP A 147 -7.03 8.51 0.56
N TRP A 148 -7.03 7.20 0.86
CA TRP A 148 -7.77 6.21 0.09
C TRP A 148 -9.29 6.48 0.07
N SER A 149 -9.83 7.13 1.10
CA SER A 149 -11.26 7.48 1.16
C SER A 149 -11.66 8.48 0.07
N VAL A 150 -10.74 9.35 -0.38
CA VAL A 150 -10.98 10.26 -1.50
C VAL A 150 -11.06 9.49 -2.82
N ILE A 151 -10.25 8.43 -2.97
CA ILE A 151 -10.19 7.61 -4.19
C ILE A 151 -11.45 6.77 -4.35
N ILE A 152 -11.89 6.08 -3.30
CA ILE A 152 -13.07 5.18 -3.37
C ILE A 152 -14.42 5.93 -3.46
N ASN A 153 -14.42 7.24 -3.23
CA ASN A 153 -15.59 8.12 -3.33
C ASN A 153 -15.54 9.00 -4.59
N ASP A 154 -14.56 8.81 -5.47
CA ASP A 154 -14.54 9.45 -6.78
C ASP A 154 -15.73 8.94 -7.62
N VAL A 155 -16.38 9.84 -8.36
CA VAL A 155 -17.51 9.53 -9.25
C VAL A 155 -17.13 8.48 -10.31
N GLY A 156 -15.86 8.44 -10.71
CA GLY A 156 -15.32 7.48 -11.68
C GLY A 156 -14.79 6.18 -11.09
N PHE A 157 -14.98 5.90 -9.79
CA PHE A 157 -14.44 4.69 -9.17
C PHE A 157 -15.13 3.43 -9.73
N ASP A 158 -14.34 2.50 -10.27
CA ASP A 158 -14.83 1.26 -10.86
C ASP A 158 -15.35 0.30 -9.77
N SER A 159 -16.62 -0.11 -9.88
CA SER A 159 -17.30 -0.98 -8.92
C SER A 159 -16.73 -2.40 -8.82
N ASN A 160 -15.92 -2.83 -9.80
CA ASN A 160 -15.21 -4.11 -9.72
C ASN A 160 -14.06 -4.06 -8.72
N ILE A 161 -13.57 -2.88 -8.37
CA ILE A 161 -12.45 -2.69 -7.45
C ILE A 161 -12.98 -2.68 -6.02
N SER A 162 -12.39 -3.50 -5.17
CA SER A 162 -12.71 -3.49 -3.75
C SER A 162 -12.33 -2.15 -3.14
N LYS A 163 -13.19 -1.66 -2.24
CA LYS A 163 -12.90 -0.48 -1.42
C LYS A 163 -11.91 -0.81 -0.30
N ALA A 164 -11.62 -2.10 -0.10
CA ALA A 164 -10.64 -2.56 0.87
C ALA A 164 -9.21 -2.40 0.36
N ILE A 165 -8.33 -1.97 1.26
CA ILE A 165 -6.88 -2.09 1.12
C ILE A 165 -6.34 -3.01 2.18
N HIS A 166 -5.29 -3.74 1.84
CA HIS A 166 -4.63 -4.67 2.72
C HIS A 166 -3.13 -4.40 2.74
N PHE A 167 -2.55 -4.45 3.92
CA PHE A 167 -1.12 -4.28 4.09
C PHE A 167 -0.66 -4.98 5.36
N THR A 168 0.65 -4.94 5.61
CA THR A 168 1.26 -5.63 6.74
C THR A 168 1.79 -4.59 7.73
N ARG A 169 1.37 -4.71 9.00
CA ARG A 169 1.87 -3.93 10.13
C ARG A 169 2.37 -4.86 11.22
N ALA A 170 3.64 -4.69 11.61
CA ALA A 170 4.32 -5.59 12.55
C ALA A 170 4.09 -7.08 12.20
N ASP A 171 4.20 -7.40 10.91
CA ASP A 171 4.02 -8.74 10.33
C ASP A 171 2.62 -9.35 10.52
N VAL A 172 1.65 -8.54 10.94
CA VAL A 172 0.24 -8.86 10.96
C VAL A 172 -0.43 -8.20 9.77
N GLN A 173 -1.21 -8.98 9.04
CA GLN A 173 -2.07 -8.40 8.01
C GLN A 173 -3.15 -7.54 8.67
N VAL A 174 -3.28 -6.34 8.16
CA VAL A 174 -4.29 -5.37 8.54
C VAL A 174 -5.01 -4.88 7.29
N SER A 175 -6.21 -4.37 7.46
CA SER A 175 -7.01 -3.84 6.36
C SER A 175 -7.75 -2.57 6.76
N TRP A 176 -8.11 -1.80 5.74
CA TRP A 176 -9.08 -0.73 5.85
C TRP A 176 -10.12 -0.92 4.76
N VAL A 177 -11.40 -0.84 5.10
CA VAL A 177 -12.50 -0.94 4.13
C VAL A 177 -13.56 0.13 4.43
N ASN A 178 -13.72 1.06 3.49
CA ASN A 178 -14.82 2.03 3.45
C ASN A 178 -15.18 2.68 4.81
N GLY A 179 -14.17 3.17 5.53
CA GLY A 179 -14.32 3.84 6.83
C GLY A 179 -14.02 2.98 8.05
N VAL A 180 -13.77 1.68 7.86
CA VAL A 180 -13.54 0.72 8.95
C VAL A 180 -12.13 0.15 8.84
N GLY A 181 -11.30 0.39 9.86
CA GLY A 181 -10.01 -0.25 10.04
C GLY A 181 -10.13 -1.61 10.74
N ASN A 182 -9.29 -2.56 10.36
CA ASN A 182 -9.04 -3.78 11.11
C ASN A 182 -7.53 -4.00 11.28
N PRO A 183 -6.99 -3.83 12.50
CA PRO A 183 -7.68 -3.40 13.73
C PRO A 183 -8.19 -1.94 13.65
N GLY A 184 -9.07 -1.54 14.57
CA GLY A 184 -9.88 -0.31 14.47
C GLY A 184 -9.13 1.02 14.37
N ASP A 185 -7.85 1.04 14.70
CA ASP A 185 -6.94 2.19 14.60
C ASP A 185 -6.34 2.37 13.19
N VAL A 186 -6.54 1.39 12.29
CA VAL A 186 -6.12 1.48 10.89
C VAL A 186 -6.97 2.53 10.16
N THR A 187 -6.32 3.37 9.34
CA THR A 187 -6.95 4.49 8.62
C THR A 187 -6.86 4.31 7.10
N SER A 188 -7.52 5.20 6.35
CA SER A 188 -7.42 5.28 4.89
C SER A 188 -6.11 5.90 4.39
N PHE A 189 -5.27 6.44 5.27
CA PHE A 189 -4.07 7.14 4.85
C PHE A 189 -2.97 6.15 4.44
N ILE A 190 -2.40 6.36 3.26
CA ILE A 190 -1.28 5.58 2.72
C ILE A 190 -0.05 6.49 2.63
N PRO A 191 1.02 6.22 3.42
CA PRO A 191 2.26 6.99 3.42
C PRO A 191 2.97 7.05 2.05
N PRO A 192 3.89 8.00 1.81
CA PRO A 192 4.68 8.03 0.59
C PRO A 192 5.47 6.73 0.45
N MET A 193 5.66 6.33 -0.82
CA MET A 193 6.42 5.15 -1.21
C MET A 193 5.87 3.82 -0.65
N GLN A 194 4.66 3.80 -0.07
CA GLN A 194 4.11 2.62 0.61
C GLN A 194 3.31 1.79 -0.39
N GLY A 195 3.62 0.50 -0.47
CA GLY A 195 2.82 -0.47 -1.22
C GLY A 195 1.67 -1.04 -0.36
N PHE A 196 0.62 -1.49 -1.02
CA PHE A 196 -0.55 -2.13 -0.43
C PHE A 196 -1.28 -2.96 -1.48
N PHE A 197 -2.00 -3.99 -1.04
CA PHE A 197 -2.83 -4.80 -1.91
C PHE A 197 -4.22 -4.19 -2.04
N VAL A 198 -4.75 -4.21 -3.25
CA VAL A 198 -6.16 -3.99 -3.57
C VAL A 198 -6.67 -5.22 -4.31
N LYS A 199 -7.95 -5.56 -4.11
CA LYS A 199 -8.59 -6.65 -4.84
C LYS A 199 -9.52 -6.10 -5.93
N THR A 200 -9.63 -6.79 -7.06
CA THR A 200 -10.66 -6.52 -8.07
C THR A 200 -11.36 -7.81 -8.52
N ALA A 201 -12.60 -7.69 -9.01
CA ALA A 201 -13.43 -8.79 -9.50
C ALA A 201 -13.47 -8.88 -11.03
N ALA A 202 -12.78 -7.98 -11.73
CA ALA A 202 -12.59 -7.97 -13.18
C ALA A 202 -11.33 -7.18 -13.52
N ASN A 203 -10.81 -7.31 -14.74
CA ASN A 203 -9.77 -6.40 -15.20
C ASN A 203 -10.31 -4.96 -15.15
N ALA A 204 -9.60 -4.09 -14.44
CA ALA A 204 -10.05 -2.74 -14.14
C ALA A 204 -8.88 -1.75 -14.17
N THR A 205 -9.18 -0.46 -14.18
CA THR A 205 -8.17 0.59 -14.04
C THR A 205 -8.54 1.47 -12.86
N ILE A 206 -7.64 1.57 -11.87
CA ILE A 206 -7.78 2.53 -10.78
C ILE A 206 -7.04 3.82 -11.10
N ASN A 207 -7.71 4.95 -10.87
CA ASN A 207 -7.08 6.27 -10.92
C ASN A 207 -6.70 6.71 -9.50
N ILE A 208 -5.40 6.65 -9.18
CA ILE A 208 -4.86 7.28 -7.96
C ILE A 208 -4.79 8.78 -8.22
N THR A 209 -5.90 9.47 -7.97
CA THR A 209 -6.06 10.90 -8.27
C THR A 209 -5.14 11.77 -7.42
N SER A 210 -4.63 12.85 -8.02
CA SER A 210 -3.81 13.85 -7.33
C SER A 210 -4.58 14.65 -6.28
N SER A 211 -5.92 14.67 -6.33
CA SER A 211 -6.77 15.27 -5.30
C SER A 211 -6.75 14.50 -3.97
N ALA A 212 -6.31 13.23 -3.97
CA ALA A 212 -6.18 12.42 -2.76
C ALA A 212 -4.93 12.76 -1.93
N LYS A 213 -4.02 13.60 -2.44
CA LYS A 213 -2.78 13.97 -1.74
C LYS A 213 -3.05 14.74 -0.46
N THR A 214 -2.34 14.41 0.60
CA THR A 214 -2.49 15.04 1.92
C THR A 214 -1.16 15.13 2.66
N HIS A 215 -1.07 16.11 3.57
CA HIS A 215 0.06 16.35 4.46
C HIS A 215 -0.14 15.69 5.83
N THR A 216 -1.28 15.03 6.08
CA THR A 216 -1.54 14.34 7.34
C THR A 216 -0.36 13.42 7.65
N THR A 217 0.29 13.58 8.79
CA THR A 217 1.41 12.71 9.18
C THR A 217 0.85 11.33 9.51
N HIS A 218 1.34 10.30 8.83
CA HIS A 218 0.99 8.90 9.11
C HIS A 218 2.28 8.09 9.10
N ALA A 219 2.45 7.26 10.13
CA ALA A 219 3.60 6.36 10.22
C ALA A 219 3.58 5.37 9.06
N ARG A 220 4.76 4.86 8.66
CA ARG A 220 4.79 3.76 7.68
C ARG A 220 4.05 2.56 8.25
N TYR A 221 3.50 1.74 7.38
CA TYR A 221 2.72 0.58 7.79
C TYR A 221 3.52 -0.42 8.63
N LYS A 222 4.85 -0.45 8.53
CA LYS A 222 5.72 -1.27 9.38
C LYS A 222 6.31 -0.57 10.61
N SER A 223 5.76 0.56 11.06
CA SER A 223 6.07 1.10 12.38
C SER A 223 5.30 0.39 13.49
N GLU A 224 5.93 0.14 14.64
CA GLU A 224 5.24 -0.24 15.89
C GLU A 224 4.49 0.95 16.51
N THR A 225 4.88 2.17 16.14
CA THR A 225 4.30 3.40 16.66
C THR A 225 3.39 3.99 15.61
N ILE A 226 2.08 3.79 15.77
CA ILE A 226 1.13 4.78 15.28
C ILE A 226 1.40 5.98 16.15
N ILE A 227 1.79 7.14 15.60
CA ILE A 227 1.70 8.36 16.38
C ILE A 227 0.22 8.51 16.73
N PRO A 228 -0.19 8.30 17.99
CA PRO A 228 -1.57 8.55 18.35
C PRO A 228 -1.81 10.03 18.15
N LEU A 229 -2.92 10.33 17.49
CA LEU A 229 -3.45 11.68 17.35
C LEU A 229 -3.50 12.35 18.74
N VAL A 230 -2.64 13.34 19.00
CA VAL A 230 -2.82 14.23 20.14
C VAL A 230 -3.97 15.18 19.77
N ARG A 231 -5.17 14.89 20.26
CA ARG A 231 -6.28 15.86 20.26
C ARG A 231 -6.10 16.77 21.46
N LEU A 232 -5.91 18.06 21.21
CA LEU A 232 -6.13 19.09 22.21
C LEU A 232 -7.64 19.26 22.39
N ARG A 233 -8.11 19.06 23.63
CA ARG A 233 -9.50 19.24 24.04
C ARG A 233 -9.68 20.62 24.63
N LEU A 234 -10.66 21.37 24.12
CA LEU A 234 -11.24 22.52 24.79
C LEU A 234 -12.49 22.06 25.53
N GLU A 235 -12.69 22.58 26.74
CA GLU A 235 -13.77 22.23 27.65
C GLU A 235 -14.55 23.51 27.99
N ASP A 236 -15.88 23.47 27.91
CA ASP A 236 -16.76 24.45 28.56
C ASP A 236 -17.85 23.73 29.38
N ASP A 237 -18.56 24.51 30.20
CA ASP A 237 -19.44 24.05 31.26
C ASP A 237 -20.74 23.36 30.81
N ASN A 238 -21.01 23.18 29.50
CA ASN A 238 -22.29 22.63 29.02
C ASN A 238 -22.24 21.29 28.26
N GLY A 239 -21.15 20.52 28.39
CA GLY A 239 -21.18 19.07 28.16
C GLY A 239 -20.34 18.53 27.00
N LYS A 240 -20.21 17.20 26.97
CA LYS A 240 -19.36 16.41 26.05
C LYS A 240 -20.22 15.33 25.41
N ASP A 241 -20.02 15.09 24.11
CA ASP A 241 -20.43 13.83 23.50
C ASP A 241 -19.52 13.49 22.30
N GLU A 242 -19.14 12.21 22.21
CA GLU A 242 -18.82 11.54 20.94
C GLU A 242 -18.82 10.02 21.19
N THR A 243 -19.86 9.35 20.71
CA THR A 243 -19.96 7.89 20.60
C THR A 243 -19.97 7.51 19.13
N VAL A 244 -19.25 6.45 18.75
CA VAL A 244 -19.52 5.71 17.52
C VAL A 244 -19.65 4.23 17.85
N VAL A 245 -20.86 3.72 17.71
CA VAL A 245 -21.17 2.29 17.60
C VAL A 245 -21.82 2.11 16.23
N ARG A 246 -21.29 1.19 15.42
CA ARG A 246 -21.94 0.75 14.19
C ARG A 246 -22.02 -0.77 14.18
N PHE A 247 -23.24 -1.27 14.15
CA PHE A 247 -23.55 -2.61 13.66
C PHE A 247 -24.10 -2.44 12.24
N ASP A 248 -23.48 -3.09 11.26
CA ASP A 248 -24.01 -3.12 9.90
C ASP A 248 -24.88 -4.36 9.72
N ASN A 249 -26.17 -4.15 9.46
CA ASN A 249 -27.16 -5.21 9.25
C ASN A 249 -27.24 -5.69 7.79
N ASN A 250 -26.39 -5.18 6.89
CA ASN A 250 -26.43 -5.51 5.46
C ASN A 250 -25.28 -6.42 4.98
N ALA A 251 -24.51 -7.04 5.89
CA ALA A 251 -23.54 -8.06 5.51
C ALA A 251 -24.29 -9.30 4.97
N THR A 252 -24.33 -9.43 3.66
CA THR A 252 -24.89 -10.61 2.98
C THR A 252 -23.96 -11.81 3.14
N SER A 253 -24.45 -13.03 2.91
CA SER A 253 -23.62 -14.24 2.96
C SER A 253 -22.66 -14.40 1.77
N SER A 254 -22.68 -13.48 0.80
CA SER A 254 -21.77 -13.40 -0.34
C SER A 254 -20.76 -12.25 -0.19
N PHE A 255 -19.52 -12.46 -0.63
CA PHE A 255 -18.45 -11.45 -0.58
C PHE A 255 -18.86 -10.13 -1.26
N ASP A 256 -18.86 -9.03 -0.50
CA ASP A 256 -19.20 -7.68 -0.95
C ASP A 256 -17.95 -6.79 -1.00
N ASN A 257 -17.59 -6.35 -2.20
CA ASN A 257 -16.45 -5.46 -2.46
C ASN A 257 -16.48 -4.12 -1.68
N ASN A 258 -17.64 -3.69 -1.18
CA ASN A 258 -17.80 -2.46 -0.42
C ASN A 258 -17.57 -2.62 1.09
N PHE A 259 -17.73 -3.83 1.63
CA PHE A 259 -17.80 -4.07 3.07
C PHE A 259 -16.85 -5.16 3.55
N ASP A 260 -16.49 -6.11 2.69
CA ASP A 260 -15.65 -7.25 3.05
C ASP A 260 -14.19 -7.04 2.65
N ALA A 261 -13.29 -7.39 3.56
CA ALA A 261 -11.85 -7.45 3.34
C ALA A 261 -11.37 -8.90 3.56
N LEU A 262 -11.11 -9.64 2.49
CA LEU A 262 -10.61 -11.01 2.59
C LEU A 262 -9.16 -11.07 3.05
N LYS A 263 -8.85 -12.08 3.85
CA LYS A 263 -7.48 -12.28 4.35
C LYS A 263 -6.59 -12.76 3.21
N ILE A 264 -5.56 -11.98 2.82
CA ILE A 264 -4.67 -12.35 1.70
C ILE A 264 -3.77 -13.55 2.05
N MET A 265 -3.42 -13.76 3.32
CA MET A 265 -2.53 -14.85 3.74
C MET A 265 -3.10 -15.62 4.95
N PRO A 266 -3.32 -16.94 4.86
CA PRO A 266 -3.45 -17.80 6.03
C PRO A 266 -2.20 -17.71 6.89
N LYS A 267 -2.32 -17.82 8.23
CA LYS A 267 -1.13 -17.97 9.07
C LYS A 267 -0.49 -19.32 8.71
N GLY A 268 0.75 -19.29 8.22
CA GLY A 268 1.66 -20.43 8.30
C GLY A 268 2.23 -20.53 9.72
#